data_AF-A0A7Y4TQT3-F1
#
_entry.id   AF-A0A7Y4TQT3-F1
#
_cell.length_a   1.000
_cell.length_b   1.000
_cell.length_c   1.000
_cell.angle_alpha   90.00
_cell.angle_beta   90.00
_cell.angle_gamma   90.00
#
_symmetry.space_group_name_H-M   'P 1'
#
loop_
_entity.id
_entity.type
_entity.pdbx_description
1 polymer ?
#
loop_
_entity_poly.entity_id
_entity_poly.type
_entity_poly.pdbx_seq_one_letter_code
_entity_poly.pdbx_strand_id
1 'polypeptide(L)'
;MRDLPDQSAKATAAVTTSKCYVTDVVVTETAFVLEKVYEAPRNDIAVSLKSFLLFPNLICNADLLTDVIDLYQKRQSLSIVDCYAAVEANVSGNQLITFDRKLLKHGGLHVIEP
;
A
#
# COMPACT_ATOMS: atom_id res chain seq x y z
N MET A 1 18.15 7.69 -9.11
CA MET A 1 17.18 6.62 -9.41
C MET A 1 17.93 5.51 -10.13
N ARG A 2 18.18 4.35 -9.50
CA ARG A 2 18.73 3.15 -10.18
C ARG A 2 17.61 2.43 -10.92
N ASP A 3 16.86 3.17 -11.72
CA ASP A 3 15.98 2.56 -12.71
C ASP A 3 16.87 2.12 -13.87
N LEU A 4 16.83 0.83 -14.20
CA LEU A 4 17.20 0.41 -15.53
C LEU A 4 16.06 0.88 -16.43
N PRO A 5 16.24 1.90 -17.30
CA PRO A 5 15.15 2.51 -18.07
C PRO A 5 14.34 1.47 -18.87
N ASP A 6 15.00 0.38 -19.23
CA ASP A 6 14.45 -0.80 -19.91
C ASP A 6 13.34 -1.50 -19.10
N GLN A 7 13.40 -1.51 -17.76
CA GLN A 7 12.41 -2.20 -16.91
C GLN A 7 11.09 -1.41 -16.77
N SER A 8 11.15 -0.09 -16.69
CA SER A 8 9.95 0.76 -16.62
C SER A 8 9.12 0.66 -17.91
N ALA A 9 9.79 0.67 -19.07
CA ALA A 9 9.13 0.48 -20.36
C ALA A 9 8.47 -0.91 -20.46
N LYS A 10 9.15 -1.97 -20.03
CA LYS A 10 8.61 -3.34 -19.98
C LYS A 10 7.41 -3.46 -19.05
N ALA A 11 7.47 -2.89 -17.85
CA ALA A 11 6.36 -2.90 -16.90
C ALA A 11 5.15 -2.14 -17.45
N THR A 12 5.37 -0.97 -18.07
CA THR A 12 4.31 -0.19 -18.71
C THR A 12 3.66 -0.97 -19.85
N ALA A 13 4.46 -1.60 -20.72
CA ALA A 13 3.94 -2.43 -21.80
C ALA A 13 3.13 -3.62 -21.25
N ALA A 14 3.61 -4.29 -20.19
CA ALA A 14 2.90 -5.40 -19.57
C ALA A 14 1.51 -4.98 -19.05
N VAL A 15 1.45 -3.92 -18.23
CA VAL A 15 0.19 -3.47 -17.59
C VAL A 15 -0.80 -2.85 -18.59
N THR A 16 -0.33 -2.33 -19.74
CA THR A 16 -1.21 -1.71 -20.74
C THR A 16 -1.70 -2.68 -21.83
N THR A 17 -1.00 -3.79 -22.07
CA THR A 17 -1.33 -4.73 -23.15
C THR A 17 -1.93 -6.05 -22.68
N SER A 18 -1.73 -6.40 -21.40
CA SER A 18 -2.14 -7.68 -20.84
C SER A 18 -2.86 -7.50 -19.52
N LYS A 19 -3.73 -8.45 -19.16
CA LYS A 19 -4.25 -8.54 -17.79
C LYS A 19 -3.12 -8.86 -16.83
N CYS A 20 -2.93 -8.03 -15.81
CA CYS A 20 -1.86 -8.19 -14.83
C CYS A 20 -2.47 -8.30 -13.44
N TYR A 21 -2.22 -9.42 -12.76
CA TYR A 21 -2.59 -9.57 -11.36
C TYR A 21 -1.44 -9.07 -10.47
N VAL A 22 -1.77 -8.28 -9.46
CA VAL A 22 -0.84 -7.87 -8.40
C VAL A 22 -1.47 -8.17 -7.04
N THR A 23 -0.67 -8.73 -6.15
CA THR A 23 -1.11 -9.01 -4.78
C THR A 23 -0.98 -7.78 -3.90
N ASP A 24 -1.76 -7.75 -2.83
CA ASP A 24 -1.70 -6.67 -1.85
C ASP A 24 -0.31 -6.57 -1.19
N VAL A 25 0.36 -7.72 -1.03
CA VAL A 25 1.74 -7.81 -0.52
C VAL A 25 2.71 -7.06 -1.43
N VAL A 26 2.63 -7.25 -2.75
CA VAL A 26 3.54 -6.58 -3.70
C VAL A 26 3.32 -5.07 -3.70
N VAL A 27 2.08 -4.60 -3.63
CA VAL A 27 1.78 -3.16 -3.54
C VAL A 27 2.32 -2.57 -2.23
N THR A 28 2.09 -3.27 -1.12
CA THR A 28 2.56 -2.86 0.22
C THR A 28 4.09 -2.83 0.30
N GLU A 29 4.78 -3.84 -0.23
CA GLU A 29 6.24 -3.88 -0.26
C GLU A 29 6.81 -2.79 -1.18
N THR A 30 6.19 -2.55 -2.34
CA THR A 30 6.61 -1.48 -3.25
C THR A 30 6.57 -0.12 -2.55
N ALA A 31 5.48 0.18 -1.84
CA ALA A 31 5.38 1.40 -1.04
C ALA A 31 6.46 1.49 0.04
N PHE A 32 6.71 0.39 0.76
CA PHE A 32 7.74 0.32 1.79
C PHE A 32 9.14 0.57 1.22
N VAL A 33 9.47 -0.06 0.08
CA VAL A 33 10.76 0.11 -0.60
C VAL A 33 10.92 1.55 -1.11
N LEU A 34 9.89 2.12 -1.75
CA LEU A 34 9.92 3.50 -2.21
C LEU A 34 10.16 4.49 -1.06
N GLU A 35 9.53 4.28 0.09
CA GLU A 35 9.69 5.13 1.27
C GLU A 35 11.04 4.93 1.98
N LYS A 36 11.49 3.69 2.16
CA LYS A 36 12.65 3.37 3.01
C LYS A 36 13.96 3.26 2.28
N VAL A 37 13.95 2.84 1.01
CA VAL A 37 15.17 2.64 0.21
C VAL A 37 15.41 3.83 -0.71
N TYR A 38 14.34 4.35 -1.32
CA TYR A 38 14.43 5.48 -2.23
C TYR A 38 14.10 6.83 -1.58
N GLU A 39 13.67 6.82 -0.31
CA GLU A 39 13.32 8.03 0.47
C GLU A 39 12.31 8.93 -0.26
N ALA A 40 11.46 8.33 -1.10
CA ALA A 40 10.47 9.07 -1.87
C ALA A 40 9.42 9.71 -0.92
N PRO A 41 8.96 10.94 -1.20
CA PRO A 41 7.96 11.57 -0.37
C PRO A 41 6.67 10.74 -0.30
N ARG A 42 6.15 10.53 0.91
CA ARG A 42 4.95 9.73 1.16
C ARG A 42 3.75 10.14 0.31
N ASN A 43 3.56 11.44 0.08
CA ASN A 43 2.50 11.94 -0.80
C ASN A 43 2.70 11.51 -2.26
N ASP A 44 3.93 11.55 -2.76
CA ASP A 44 4.24 11.14 -4.14
C ASP A 44 4.05 9.64 -4.33
N ILE A 45 4.42 8.83 -3.31
CA ILE A 45 4.15 7.39 -3.28
C ILE A 45 2.64 7.15 -3.34
N ALA A 46 1.85 7.82 -2.48
CA ALA A 46 0.40 7.64 -2.42
C ALA A 46 -0.29 8.00 -3.74
N VAL A 47 0.08 9.13 -4.36
CA VAL A 47 -0.46 9.55 -5.66
C VAL A 47 -0.09 8.56 -6.76
N SER A 48 1.17 8.11 -6.79
CA SER A 48 1.66 7.17 -7.80
C SER A 48 0.96 5.81 -7.70
N LEU A 49 0.83 5.27 -6.49
CA LEU A 49 0.16 3.98 -6.27
C LEU A 49 -1.33 4.06 -6.60
N LYS A 50 -2.04 5.11 -6.17
CA LYS A 50 -3.45 5.30 -6.57
C LYS A 50 -3.60 5.37 -8.09
N SER A 51 -2.71 6.09 -8.77
CA SER A 51 -2.72 6.15 -10.24
C SER A 51 -2.46 4.78 -10.86
N PHE A 52 -1.56 3.98 -10.27
CA PHE A 52 -1.30 2.60 -10.69
C PHE A 52 -2.53 1.70 -10.51
N LEU A 53 -3.29 1.83 -9.42
CA LEU A 53 -4.51 1.07 -9.19
C LEU A 53 -5.64 1.36 -10.19
N LEU A 54 -5.58 2.50 -10.90
CA LEU A 54 -6.56 2.89 -11.92
C LEU A 54 -6.33 2.25 -13.29
N PHE A 55 -5.26 1.47 -13.48
CA PHE A 55 -5.00 0.83 -14.77
C PHE A 55 -6.08 -0.22 -15.08
N PRO A 56 -6.77 -0.16 -16.23
CA PRO A 56 -7.95 -0.98 -16.50
C PRO A 56 -7.64 -2.48 -16.63
N ASN A 57 -6.40 -2.85 -16.96
CA ASN A 57 -5.99 -4.24 -17.05
C ASN A 57 -5.38 -4.79 -15.75
N LEU A 58 -5.26 -3.96 -14.71
CA LEU A 58 -4.75 -4.38 -13.42
C LEU A 58 -5.84 -5.10 -12.62
N ILE A 59 -5.53 -6.27 -12.10
CA ILE A 59 -6.40 -7.07 -11.24
C ILE A 59 -5.78 -7.02 -9.85
N CYS A 60 -6.48 -6.41 -8.90
CA CYS A 60 -6.06 -6.27 -7.50
C CYS A 60 -7.27 -5.95 -6.60
N ASN A 61 -7.04 -5.90 -5.29
CA ASN A 61 -8.04 -5.43 -4.34
C ASN A 61 -8.03 -3.89 -4.26
N ALA A 62 -8.49 -3.23 -5.32
CA ALA A 62 -8.33 -1.78 -5.49
C ALA A 62 -8.98 -0.96 -4.37
N ASP A 63 -10.15 -1.38 -3.86
CA ASP A 63 -10.85 -0.66 -2.80
C ASP A 63 -10.08 -0.76 -1.47
N LEU A 64 -9.70 -1.97 -1.06
CA LEU A 64 -8.89 -2.20 0.15
C LEU A 64 -7.57 -1.42 0.06
N LEU A 65 -6.85 -1.55 -1.06
CA LEU A 65 -5.56 -0.90 -1.24
C LEU A 65 -5.69 0.62 -1.28
N THR A 66 -6.79 1.15 -1.82
CA THR A 66 -7.08 2.59 -1.78
C THR A 66 -7.23 3.08 -0.34
N ASP A 67 -8.00 2.37 0.49
CA ASP A 67 -8.17 2.69 1.91
C ASP A 67 -6.85 2.61 2.69
N VAL A 68 -6.02 1.60 2.38
CA VAL A 68 -4.67 1.46 2.94
C VAL A 68 -3.79 2.65 2.58
N ILE A 69 -3.75 3.04 1.30
CA ILE A 69 -2.95 4.17 0.83
C ILE A 69 -3.47 5.48 1.44
N ASP A 70 -4.78 5.64 1.61
CA ASP A 70 -5.39 6.78 2.29
C ASP A 70 -4.95 6.90 3.74
N LEU A 71 -5.02 5.80 4.50
CA LEU A 71 -4.59 5.76 5.89
C LEU A 71 -3.09 6.05 6.01
N TYR A 72 -2.30 5.43 5.14
CA TYR A 72 -0.87 5.66 5.01
C TYR A 72 -0.56 7.14 4.76
N GLN A 73 -1.21 7.76 3.78
CA GLN A 73 -1.00 9.17 3.45
C GLN A 73 -1.34 10.09 4.64
N LYS A 74 -2.42 9.79 5.38
CA LYS A 74 -2.91 10.60 6.52
C LYS A 74 -2.10 10.40 7.81
N ARG A 75 -1.49 9.23 8.04
CA ARG A 75 -0.85 8.85 9.32
C ARG A 75 0.66 8.65 9.18
N GLN A 76 1.43 9.73 9.29
CA GLN A 76 2.90 9.70 9.16
C GLN A 76 3.60 8.77 10.17
N SER A 77 2.98 8.51 11.32
CA SER A 77 3.53 7.63 12.38
C SER A 77 3.43 6.14 12.06
N LEU A 78 2.57 5.75 11.11
CA LEU A 78 2.34 4.36 10.70
C LEU A 78 3.11 4.03 9.42
N SER A 79 3.65 2.82 9.32
CA SER A 79 4.15 2.28 8.06
C SER A 79 2.98 1.86 7.16
N ILE A 80 3.24 1.65 5.87
CA ILE A 80 2.24 1.08 4.95
C ILE A 80 1.75 -0.30 5.42
N VAL A 81 2.64 -1.11 6.03
CA VAL A 81 2.31 -2.44 6.56
C VAL A 81 1.33 -2.34 7.73
N ASP A 82 1.56 -1.38 8.65
CA ASP A 82 0.64 -1.12 9.75
C ASP A 82 -0.73 -0.66 9.24
N CYS A 83 -0.74 0.16 8.20
CA CYS A 83 -1.96 0.64 7.56
C CYS A 83 -2.72 -0.52 6.90
N TYR A 84 -2.01 -1.43 6.22
CA TYR A 84 -2.60 -2.63 5.63
C TYR A 84 -3.26 -3.50 6.69
N ALA A 85 -2.54 -3.84 7.76
CA ALA A 85 -3.07 -4.68 8.84
C ALA A 85 -4.33 -4.08 9.49
N ALA A 86 -4.33 -2.77 9.76
CA ALA A 86 -5.50 -2.10 10.32
C ALA A 86 -6.69 -2.10 9.35
N VAL A 87 -6.48 -1.73 8.09
CA VAL A 87 -7.59 -1.68 7.13
C VAL A 87 -8.16 -3.07 6.85
N GLU A 88 -7.31 -4.09 6.68
CA GLU A 88 -7.74 -5.47 6.46
C GLU A 88 -8.57 -5.97 7.65
N ALA A 89 -8.08 -5.82 8.88
CA ALA A 89 -8.83 -6.20 10.07
C ALA A 89 -10.18 -5.48 10.15
N ASN A 90 -10.22 -4.18 9.85
CA ASN A 90 -11.45 -3.40 9.85
C ASN A 90 -12.47 -3.90 8.82
N VAL A 91 -12.04 -4.10 7.57
CA VAL A 91 -12.90 -4.53 6.46
C VAL A 91 -13.41 -5.96 6.67
N SER A 92 -12.57 -6.82 7.23
CA SER A 92 -12.91 -8.20 7.56
C SER A 92 -13.75 -8.34 8.85
N GLY A 93 -13.96 -7.26 9.60
CA GLY A 93 -14.66 -7.29 10.89
C GLY A 93 -13.89 -8.02 12.00
N ASN A 94 -12.59 -8.17 11.83
CA ASN A 94 -11.70 -8.88 12.75
C ASN A 94 -11.06 -7.92 13.75
N GLN A 95 -10.70 -8.43 14.93
CA GLN A 95 -9.84 -7.70 15.87
C GLN A 95 -8.37 -7.87 15.48
N LEU A 96 -7.64 -6.76 15.45
CA LEU A 96 -6.19 -6.74 15.28
C LEU A 96 -5.50 -6.64 16.64
N ILE A 97 -4.81 -7.71 17.01
CA ILE A 97 -4.00 -7.75 18.23
C ILE A 97 -2.58 -7.32 17.87
N THR A 98 -2.05 -6.29 18.54
CA THR A 98 -0.70 -5.79 18.28
C THR A 98 0.01 -5.31 19.54
N PHE A 99 1.34 -5.40 19.52
CA PHE A 99 2.21 -4.83 20.55
C PHE A 99 2.78 -3.46 20.13
N ASP A 100 2.52 -3.01 18.90
CA ASP A 100 2.97 -1.70 18.45
C ASP A 100 2.05 -0.59 18.99
N ARG A 101 2.59 0.16 19.94
CA ARG A 101 1.91 1.30 20.58
C ARG A 101 1.54 2.42 19.61
N LYS A 102 2.21 2.58 18.47
CA LYS A 102 1.84 3.55 17.44
C LYS A 102 0.59 3.10 16.72
N LEU A 103 0.51 1.81 16.38
CA LEU A 103 -0.66 1.24 15.75
C LEU A 103 -1.88 1.27 16.67
N LEU A 104 -1.72 0.98 17.96
CA LEU A 104 -2.78 1.11 18.96
C LEU A 104 -3.41 2.52 19.01
N LYS A 105 -2.61 3.57 18.83
CA LYS A 105 -3.09 4.97 18.85
C LYS A 105 -3.81 5.41 17.57
N HIS A 106 -3.67 4.67 16.48
CA HIS A 106 -4.09 5.14 15.15
C HIS A 106 -4.88 4.12 14.34
N GLY A 107 -4.90 2.85 14.76
CA GLY A 107 -5.46 1.73 14.01
C GLY A 107 -6.98 1.65 14.05
N GLY A 108 -7.66 2.40 14.92
CA GLY A 108 -9.13 2.40 15.01
C GLY A 108 -9.66 1.43 16.08
N LEU A 109 -10.98 1.27 16.13
CA LEU A 109 -11.68 0.55 17.22
C LEU A 109 -11.44 -0.97 17.22
N HIS A 110 -10.94 -1.52 16.11
CA HIS A 110 -10.65 -2.95 15.97
C HIS A 110 -9.23 -3.32 16.44
N VAL A 111 -8.38 -2.36 16.80
CA VAL A 111 -7.00 -2.61 17.25
C VAL A 111 -6.91 -2.61 18.77
N ILE A 112 -6.36 -3.69 19.35
CA ILE A 112 -6.26 -3.89 20.81
C ILE A 112 -4.88 -4.41 21.22
N GLU A 113 -4.47 -4.07 22.45
CA GLU A 113 -3.31 -4.65 23.12
C GLU A 113 -3.78 -5.91 23.87
N PRO A 114 -3.09 -7.05 23.75
CA PRO A 114 -3.47 -8.30 24.43
C PRO A 114 -3.29 -8.23 25.95
#